data_AF-A0A811SB01-F1
#
_entry.id   AF-A0A811SB01-F1
#
_cell.length_a   1.000
_cell.length_b   1.000
_cell.length_c   1.000
_cell.angle_alpha   90.00
_cell.angle_beta   90.00
_cell.angle_gamma   90.00
#
_symmetry.space_group_name_H-M   'P 1'
#
loop_
_entity.id
_entity.type
_entity.pdbx_description
1 polymer ?
#
loop_
_entity_poly.entity_id
_entity_poly.type
_entity_poly.pdbx_seq_one_letter_code
_entity_poly.pdbx_strand_id
1 'polypeptide(L)'
;MGGLVVSAFVLSSGVLFLSCIFPVNGLSKVRGVNLGGWLVIEGWIKPSLFDGIPNGDMLDGTQVQICSVVLNKYVSAANGGGSNVTVDRDVASTWETFRLWRVSDNEFQLRCLGGQFLTSNSEDGLILATAKHPLSTETFFIERNAGRVHIRLLNGGYVQATNNHLLISTYQFQPGWDKNLATFELVIVANNLHGDYQLANGYGYDKAKMVLEEHRRSFITANDFDFLSWNGINTVRIPVGWWITQDPYPPSPFVGGSLAALDLAFSWAQSYSLKCIIDLHAAPGSQNGMEHSASRDGSVDWPSPEYISQTLEVIDFLATRIGNADPIELFQAGIGLSNVVVDLHYYNLFDPYFATMNSTQNIEFIYKMRAPQLQDLKAMNGPLVFIGEWVNEWDVQNASQYEYQKFGRAQFS
;
A
#
# COMPACT_ATOMS: atom_id res chain seq x y z
N MET A 1 -26.90 17.17 -30.04
CA MET A 1 -27.59 16.85 -28.77
C MET A 1 -26.87 15.67 -28.14
N GLY A 2 -26.33 15.85 -26.94
CA GLY A 2 -26.11 14.78 -25.94
C GLY A 2 -24.97 13.79 -26.14
N GLY A 3 -23.87 14.02 -25.41
CA GLY A 3 -23.14 12.97 -24.69
C GLY A 3 -21.87 12.43 -25.35
N LEU A 4 -20.71 13.00 -25.00
CA LEU A 4 -19.46 12.24 -24.97
C LEU A 4 -18.72 12.54 -23.65
N VAL A 5 -18.60 11.50 -22.84
CA VAL A 5 -17.78 11.40 -21.63
C VAL A 5 -16.32 11.31 -22.06
N VAL A 6 -15.43 12.10 -21.47
CA VAL A 6 -13.98 11.85 -21.51
C VAL A 6 -13.42 12.07 -20.12
N SER A 7 -13.27 10.99 -19.39
CA SER A 7 -12.40 10.87 -18.23
C SER A 7 -11.01 10.47 -18.72
N ALA A 8 -9.94 11.13 -18.26
CA ALA A 8 -8.58 10.63 -18.44
C ALA A 8 -8.29 9.56 -17.38
N PHE A 9 -8.77 8.34 -17.65
CA PHE A 9 -8.25 7.10 -17.06
C PHE A 9 -7.35 6.46 -18.11
N VAL A 10 -6.09 6.19 -17.78
CA VAL A 10 -5.33 5.17 -18.51
C VAL A 10 -5.24 3.95 -17.62
N LEU A 11 -6.27 3.11 -17.75
CA LEU A 11 -6.20 1.69 -17.44
C LEU A 11 -5.31 1.03 -18.49
N SER A 12 -4.07 0.75 -18.13
CA SER A 12 -3.38 -0.44 -18.64
C SER A 12 -2.53 -1.01 -17.50
N SER A 13 -3.03 -2.10 -16.93
CA SER A 13 -2.53 -2.79 -15.72
C SER A 13 -2.48 -1.94 -14.44
N GLY A 14 -3.66 -1.71 -13.85
CA GLY A 14 -3.82 -1.85 -12.39
C GLY A 14 -3.35 -0.74 -11.44
N VAL A 15 -3.02 0.47 -11.87
CA VAL A 15 -2.70 1.58 -10.95
C VAL A 15 -3.27 2.91 -11.45
N LEU A 16 -3.91 3.68 -10.56
CA LEU A 16 -4.41 5.04 -10.80
C LEU A 16 -3.57 6.03 -9.98
N PHE A 17 -2.96 7.00 -10.66
CA PHE A 17 -2.29 8.16 -10.06
C PHE A 17 -3.00 9.44 -10.50
N LEU A 18 -3.19 10.38 -9.57
CA LEU A 18 -3.67 11.73 -9.87
C LEU A 18 -2.54 12.73 -9.61
N SER A 19 -1.92 13.22 -10.68
CA SER A 19 -0.96 14.32 -10.63
C SER A 19 -1.64 15.63 -11.01
N CYS A 20 -1.65 16.62 -10.12
CA CYS A 20 -1.96 18.00 -10.50
C CYS A 20 -0.71 18.61 -11.17
N ILE A 21 -0.83 18.99 -12.44
CA ILE A 21 0.28 19.61 -13.19
C ILE A 21 -0.03 21.08 -13.44
N PHE A 22 0.87 21.93 -12.97
CA PHE A 22 0.88 23.35 -13.31
C PHE A 22 1.62 23.57 -14.63
N PRO A 23 1.20 24.51 -15.50
CA PRO A 23 1.96 24.86 -16.68
C PRO A 23 3.31 25.45 -16.27
N VAL A 24 4.38 24.76 -16.65
CA VAL A 24 5.75 25.17 -16.38
C VAL A 24 6.18 26.21 -17.43
N ASN A 25 5.73 27.45 -17.27
CA ASN A 25 6.25 28.55 -18.09
C ASN A 25 7.76 28.69 -17.84
N GLY A 26 8.57 28.48 -18.89
CA GLY A 26 10.02 28.75 -18.90
C GLY A 26 10.96 27.54 -18.79
N LEU A 27 10.47 26.29 -18.70
CA LEU A 27 11.34 25.11 -18.83
C LEU A 27 11.16 24.46 -20.22
N SER A 28 12.25 24.38 -20.99
CA SER A 28 12.25 23.65 -22.26
C SER A 28 12.28 22.12 -22.09
N LYS A 29 12.66 21.63 -20.90
CA LYS A 29 12.68 20.21 -20.53
C LYS A 29 12.61 20.02 -19.01
N VAL A 30 11.70 19.15 -18.55
CA VAL A 30 11.62 18.72 -17.15
C VAL A 30 12.60 17.57 -16.91
N ARG A 31 13.37 17.66 -15.82
CA ARG A 31 14.25 16.63 -15.28
C ARG A 31 13.83 16.43 -13.83
N GLY A 32 12.97 15.44 -13.63
CA GLY A 32 12.30 15.17 -12.36
C GLY A 32 12.95 14.04 -11.56
N VAL A 33 12.82 14.08 -10.23
CA VAL A 33 13.08 12.94 -9.33
C VAL A 33 11.87 12.75 -8.40
N ASN A 34 11.49 11.50 -8.15
CA ASN A 34 10.43 11.15 -7.19
C ASN A 34 11.02 11.02 -5.78
N LEU A 35 10.36 11.64 -4.80
CA LEU A 35 10.71 11.54 -3.37
C LEU A 35 9.86 10.46 -2.69
N GLY A 36 9.85 9.25 -3.26
CA GLY A 36 9.14 8.07 -2.74
C GLY A 36 9.64 7.65 -1.36
N GLY A 37 8.77 7.02 -0.58
CA GLY A 37 9.06 6.60 0.80
C GLY A 37 9.23 7.73 1.82
N TRP A 38 9.03 9.01 1.47
CA TRP A 38 9.24 10.14 2.39
C TRP A 38 7.98 10.55 3.16
N LEU A 39 6.99 11.15 2.49
CA LEU A 39 5.74 11.61 3.13
C LEU A 39 4.61 10.56 3.07
N VAL A 40 4.77 9.57 2.19
CA VAL A 40 4.05 8.30 2.16
C VAL A 40 5.10 7.21 2.30
N ILE A 41 4.91 6.32 3.27
CA ILE A 41 5.87 5.28 3.64
C ILE A 41 5.69 4.07 2.75
N GLU A 42 6.83 3.57 2.27
CA GLU A 42 6.93 2.38 1.43
C GLU A 42 7.98 1.46 2.08
N GLY A 43 7.51 0.37 2.68
CA GLY A 43 8.36 -0.54 3.44
C GLY A 43 9.42 -1.24 2.59
N TRP A 44 9.21 -1.38 1.29
CA TRP A 44 10.22 -1.89 0.38
C TRP A 44 11.38 -0.88 0.14
N ILE A 45 11.12 0.43 0.27
CA ILE A 45 12.16 1.48 0.22
C ILE A 45 12.89 1.57 1.57
N LYS A 46 12.15 1.56 2.68
CA LYS A 46 12.70 1.71 4.04
C LYS A 46 12.16 0.64 5.00
N PRO A 47 12.60 -0.63 4.87
CA PRO A 47 12.07 -1.75 5.66
C PRO A 47 12.37 -1.60 7.16
N SER A 48 13.51 -0.99 7.49
CA SER A 48 13.95 -0.81 8.88
C SER A 48 13.00 0.02 9.74
N LEU A 49 12.03 0.73 9.15
CA LEU A 49 11.00 1.42 9.94
C LEU A 49 10.09 0.45 10.71
N PHE A 50 9.97 -0.80 10.26
CA PHE A 50 9.03 -1.79 10.82
C PHE A 50 9.68 -2.75 11.82
N ASP A 51 11.02 -2.79 11.92
CA ASP A 51 11.78 -3.76 12.73
C ASP A 51 11.42 -3.76 14.23
N GLY A 52 10.97 -2.61 14.75
CA GLY A 52 10.64 -2.44 16.16
C GLY A 52 9.20 -2.81 16.52
N ILE A 53 8.36 -3.20 15.57
CA ILE A 53 6.95 -3.48 15.82
C ILE A 53 6.81 -4.84 16.52
N PRO A 54 6.21 -4.90 17.73
CA PRO A 54 5.92 -6.17 18.38
C PRO A 54 5.06 -7.04 17.45
N ASN A 55 5.37 -8.34 17.32
CA ASN A 55 4.60 -9.21 16.43
C ASN A 55 4.46 -8.63 15.00
N GLY A 56 5.53 -8.02 14.45
CA GLY A 56 5.53 -7.35 13.14
C GLY A 56 5.32 -8.30 11.94
N ASP A 57 5.27 -9.61 12.19
CA ASP A 57 4.86 -10.64 11.25
C ASP A 57 3.33 -10.81 11.17
N MET A 58 2.57 -10.13 12.04
CA MET A 58 1.10 -10.10 12.09
C MET A 58 0.59 -8.65 12.11
N LEU A 59 0.88 -7.90 11.05
CA LEU A 59 0.34 -6.56 10.79
C LEU A 59 -1.01 -6.64 10.06
N ASP A 60 -1.76 -5.54 9.98
CA ASP A 60 -3.00 -5.51 9.20
C ASP A 60 -2.77 -5.96 7.75
N GLY A 61 -3.64 -6.84 7.27
CA GLY A 61 -3.55 -7.44 5.94
C GLY A 61 -2.65 -8.66 5.83
N THR A 62 -1.92 -9.03 6.89
CA THR A 62 -1.19 -10.30 6.93
C THR A 62 -2.16 -11.44 6.63
N GLN A 63 -1.81 -12.27 5.65
CA GLN A 63 -2.59 -13.44 5.27
C GLN A 63 -2.13 -14.64 6.07
N VAL A 64 -3.06 -15.30 6.75
CA VAL A 64 -2.79 -16.46 7.60
C VAL A 64 -3.68 -17.64 7.26
N GLN A 65 -3.16 -18.84 7.48
CA GLN A 65 -3.88 -20.11 7.42
C GLN A 65 -3.75 -20.81 8.76
N ILE A 66 -4.84 -21.44 9.22
CA ILE A 66 -4.90 -22.06 10.54
C ILE A 66 -5.22 -23.55 10.37
N CYS A 67 -4.37 -24.43 10.90
CA CYS A 67 -4.51 -25.88 10.81
C CYS A 67 -4.69 -26.51 12.19
N SER A 68 -5.68 -27.39 12.36
CA SER A 68 -5.83 -28.17 13.59
C SER A 68 -4.73 -29.22 13.67
N VAL A 69 -3.98 -29.24 14.79
CA VAL A 69 -2.90 -30.23 14.99
C VAL A 69 -3.41 -31.65 15.26
N VAL A 70 -4.69 -31.78 15.65
CA VAL A 70 -5.34 -33.08 15.93
C VAL A 70 -5.99 -33.63 14.68
N LEU A 71 -6.73 -32.79 13.94
CA LEU A 71 -7.46 -33.23 12.74
C LEU A 71 -6.57 -33.25 11.50
N ASN A 72 -5.47 -32.49 11.50
CA ASN A 72 -4.66 -32.20 10.31
C ASN A 72 -5.52 -31.63 9.17
N LYS A 73 -6.41 -30.69 9.53
CA LYS A 73 -7.35 -30.01 8.64
C LYS A 73 -7.30 -28.50 8.86
N TYR A 74 -7.48 -27.75 7.78
CA TYR A 74 -7.50 -26.30 7.80
C TYR A 74 -8.88 -25.75 8.15
N VAL A 75 -8.86 -24.63 8.86
CA VAL A 75 -10.03 -23.79 9.11
C VAL A 75 -10.49 -23.16 7.80
N SER A 76 -11.77 -23.25 7.48
CA SER A 76 -12.34 -22.77 6.21
C SER A 76 -13.59 -21.93 6.43
N ALA A 77 -13.59 -20.75 5.82
CA ALA A 77 -14.78 -19.94 5.58
C ALA A 77 -15.25 -20.20 4.14
N ALA A 78 -15.93 -21.32 3.93
CA ALA A 78 -16.39 -21.76 2.62
C ALA A 78 -17.18 -20.66 1.90
N ASN A 79 -17.05 -20.60 0.57
CA ASN A 79 -17.60 -19.52 -0.28
C ASN A 79 -17.09 -18.11 0.06
N GLY A 80 -15.99 -18.01 0.82
CA GLY A 80 -15.40 -16.75 1.28
C GLY A 80 -16.05 -16.14 2.52
N GLY A 81 -17.05 -16.81 3.12
CA GLY A 81 -17.80 -16.31 4.27
C GLY A 81 -19.31 -16.39 4.07
N GLY A 82 -20.06 -15.83 5.00
CA GLY A 82 -21.53 -15.81 5.02
C GLY A 82 -22.20 -17.00 5.71
N SER A 83 -21.43 -17.94 6.27
CA SER A 83 -21.93 -19.14 6.95
C SER A 83 -21.10 -19.50 8.18
N ASN A 84 -21.33 -20.71 8.72
CA ASN A 84 -20.47 -21.31 9.73
C ASN A 84 -19.05 -21.57 9.20
N VAL A 85 -18.08 -21.63 10.11
CA VAL A 85 -16.68 -21.93 9.83
C VAL A 85 -16.39 -23.38 10.22
N THR A 86 -15.73 -24.11 9.32
CA THR A 86 -15.45 -25.55 9.48
C THR A 86 -13.96 -25.82 9.58
N VAL A 87 -13.59 -27.03 10.00
CA VAL A 87 -12.20 -27.51 10.07
C VAL A 87 -12.10 -28.88 9.39
N ASP A 88 -12.27 -28.88 8.07
CA ASP A 88 -12.46 -30.10 7.26
C ASP A 88 -11.61 -30.16 5.98
N ARG A 89 -10.79 -29.14 5.70
CA ARG A 89 -10.02 -29.05 4.45
C ARG A 89 -8.63 -29.69 4.59
N ASP A 90 -8.24 -30.54 3.64
CA ASP A 90 -6.91 -31.16 3.60
C ASP A 90 -5.81 -30.20 3.14
N VAL A 91 -6.16 -29.26 2.26
CA VAL A 91 -5.24 -28.32 1.63
C VAL A 91 -5.85 -26.93 1.74
N ALA A 92 -5.04 -25.97 2.17
CA ALA A 92 -5.45 -24.58 2.23
C ALA A 92 -5.35 -23.90 0.86
N SER A 93 -6.35 -23.10 0.54
CA SER A 93 -6.40 -22.24 -0.62
C SER A 93 -7.07 -20.91 -0.21
N THR A 94 -7.91 -20.34 -1.07
CA THR A 94 -8.48 -19.01 -0.88
C THR A 94 -9.47 -18.93 0.29
N TRP A 95 -10.27 -19.97 0.55
CA TRP A 95 -11.29 -19.96 1.62
C TRP A 95 -10.74 -20.30 3.01
N GLU A 96 -9.53 -20.84 3.06
CA GLU A 96 -8.80 -21.17 4.27
C GLU A 96 -7.81 -20.06 4.66
N THR A 97 -7.71 -19.01 3.83
CA THR A 97 -6.81 -17.88 4.05
C THR A 97 -7.59 -16.69 4.59
N PHE A 98 -7.16 -16.19 5.75
CA PHE A 98 -7.77 -15.07 6.44
C PHE A 98 -6.81 -13.88 6.46
N ARG A 99 -7.34 -12.67 6.38
CA ARG A 99 -6.57 -11.43 6.59
C ARG A 99 -6.70 -10.99 8.04
N LEU A 100 -5.58 -10.67 8.66
CA LEU A 100 -5.57 -10.14 10.01
C LEU A 100 -5.93 -8.65 10.01
N TRP A 101 -6.82 -8.27 10.91
CA TRP A 101 -7.03 -6.90 11.33
C TRP A 101 -6.49 -6.79 12.75
N ARG A 102 -5.44 -5.99 12.93
CA ARG A 102 -4.74 -5.88 14.22
C ARG A 102 -5.46 -4.86 15.09
N VAL A 103 -5.80 -5.26 16.31
CA VAL A 103 -6.44 -4.40 17.32
C VAL A 103 -5.41 -3.94 18.36
N SER A 104 -4.53 -4.85 18.77
CA SER A 104 -3.39 -4.58 19.65
C SER A 104 -2.28 -5.61 19.39
N ASP A 105 -1.26 -5.67 20.25
CA ASP A 105 -0.12 -6.58 20.07
C ASP A 105 -0.53 -8.05 20.00
N ASN A 106 -1.58 -8.44 20.71
CA ASN A 106 -2.03 -9.82 20.78
C ASN A 106 -3.49 -10.00 20.37
N GLU A 107 -4.22 -8.93 20.07
CA GLU A 107 -5.64 -8.98 19.70
C GLU A 107 -5.81 -8.75 18.20
N PHE A 108 -6.56 -9.66 17.58
CA PHE A 108 -6.77 -9.71 16.15
C PHE A 108 -8.21 -10.04 15.82
N GLN A 109 -8.66 -9.52 14.68
CA GLN A 109 -9.89 -9.90 14.02
C GLN A 109 -9.50 -10.63 12.73
N LEU A 110 -10.18 -11.73 12.43
CA LEU A 110 -9.88 -12.53 11.24
C LEU A 110 -10.93 -12.27 10.16
N ARG A 111 -10.50 -11.64 9.07
CA ARG A 111 -11.38 -11.28 7.94
C ARG A 111 -11.27 -12.33 6.84
N CYS A 112 -12.42 -12.82 6.39
CA CYS A 112 -12.56 -13.78 5.32
C CYS A 112 -12.48 -13.09 3.94
N LEU A 113 -12.31 -13.86 2.87
CA LEU A 113 -12.26 -13.35 1.49
C LEU A 113 -13.47 -12.48 1.11
N GLY A 114 -14.67 -12.88 1.55
CA GLY A 114 -15.94 -12.17 1.30
C GLY A 114 -16.10 -10.90 2.14
N GLY A 115 -15.11 -10.58 2.98
CA GLY A 115 -15.06 -9.38 3.80
C GLY A 115 -15.72 -9.50 5.17
N GLN A 116 -16.33 -10.65 5.48
CA GLN A 116 -16.91 -10.92 6.80
C GLN A 116 -15.84 -11.31 7.82
N PHE A 117 -16.14 -11.13 9.09
CA PHE A 117 -15.25 -11.45 10.20
C PHE A 117 -15.68 -12.74 10.90
N LEU A 118 -14.69 -13.45 11.44
CA LEU A 118 -14.95 -14.55 12.36
C LEU A 118 -15.58 -14.02 13.65
N THR A 119 -16.70 -14.62 14.04
CA THR A 119 -17.50 -14.24 15.21
C THR A 119 -17.71 -15.46 16.08
N SER A 120 -17.55 -15.32 17.40
CA SER A 120 -18.06 -16.33 18.33
C SER A 120 -19.54 -16.13 18.61
N ASN A 121 -20.38 -17.06 18.20
CA ASN A 121 -21.79 -17.08 18.58
C ASN A 121 -21.95 -17.42 20.06
N SER A 122 -22.70 -16.61 20.82
CA SER A 122 -22.90 -16.80 22.25
C SER A 122 -23.91 -17.90 22.60
N GLU A 123 -24.79 -18.28 21.68
CA GLU A 123 -25.86 -19.27 21.94
C GLU A 123 -25.34 -20.71 21.95
N ASP A 124 -24.60 -21.10 20.91
CA ASP A 124 -24.13 -22.47 20.70
C ASP A 124 -22.59 -22.58 20.68
N GLY A 125 -21.88 -21.46 20.80
CA GLY A 125 -20.44 -21.40 20.74
C GLY A 125 -19.86 -21.63 19.34
N LEU A 126 -20.68 -21.69 18.27
CA LEU A 126 -20.15 -21.85 16.92
C LEU A 126 -19.36 -20.61 16.49
N ILE A 127 -18.25 -20.84 15.76
CA ILE A 127 -17.58 -19.77 15.04
C ILE A 127 -18.25 -19.57 13.68
N LEU A 128 -18.69 -18.34 13.42
CA LEU A 128 -19.39 -17.93 12.20
C LEU A 128 -18.54 -16.92 11.42
N ALA A 129 -18.78 -16.79 10.12
CA ALA A 129 -18.15 -15.79 9.25
C ALA A 129 -19.20 -14.86 8.62
N THR A 130 -20.09 -14.26 9.42
CA THR A 130 -21.26 -13.51 8.93
C THR A 130 -21.20 -12.01 9.24
N ALA A 131 -20.39 -11.58 10.21
CA ALA A 131 -20.31 -10.19 10.63
C ALA A 131 -19.65 -9.32 9.56
N LYS A 132 -20.30 -8.22 9.15
CA LYS A 132 -19.76 -7.26 8.18
C LYS A 132 -18.83 -6.22 8.81
N HIS A 133 -19.00 -5.98 10.10
CA HIS A 133 -18.21 -5.03 10.88
C HIS A 133 -17.79 -5.74 12.17
N PRO A 134 -16.52 -5.62 12.56
CA PRO A 134 -16.05 -6.29 13.76
C PRO A 134 -16.34 -5.46 15.01
N LEU A 135 -16.69 -6.16 16.09
CA LEU A 135 -16.87 -5.64 17.44
C LEU A 135 -16.01 -6.49 18.40
N SER A 136 -16.32 -6.42 19.69
CA SER A 136 -15.66 -7.25 20.71
C SER A 136 -15.86 -8.76 20.47
N THR A 137 -16.97 -9.18 19.87
CA THR A 137 -17.28 -10.59 19.57
C THR A 137 -16.46 -11.20 18.42
N GLU A 138 -15.85 -10.34 17.60
CA GLU A 138 -14.97 -10.71 16.48
C GLU A 138 -13.48 -10.59 16.84
N THR A 139 -13.19 -10.19 18.08
CA THR A 139 -11.82 -9.92 18.54
C THR A 139 -11.31 -11.09 19.36
N PHE A 140 -10.16 -11.63 18.94
CA PHE A 140 -9.52 -12.80 19.55
C PHE A 140 -8.09 -12.46 19.97
N PHE A 141 -7.66 -13.04 21.09
CA PHE A 141 -6.26 -13.10 21.44
C PHE A 141 -5.60 -14.26 20.70
N ILE A 142 -4.50 -13.99 19.99
CA ILE A 142 -3.68 -15.03 19.36
C ILE A 142 -2.42 -15.22 20.19
N GLU A 143 -2.43 -16.27 21.02
CA GLU A 143 -1.30 -16.68 21.85
C GLU A 143 -0.41 -17.63 21.03
N ARG A 144 0.91 -17.42 20.99
CA ARG A 144 1.83 -18.22 20.15
C ARG A 144 2.91 -18.90 20.98
N ASN A 145 3.26 -20.12 20.59
CA ASN A 145 4.41 -20.85 21.13
C ASN A 145 4.96 -21.83 20.08
N ALA A 146 6.21 -21.62 19.67
CA ALA A 146 6.94 -22.53 18.77
C ALA A 146 6.15 -22.97 17.51
N GLY A 147 5.52 -22.01 16.81
CA GLY A 147 4.73 -22.26 15.59
C GLY A 147 3.29 -22.73 15.83
N ARG A 148 2.92 -23.00 17.08
CA ARG A 148 1.55 -23.29 17.50
C ARG A 148 0.86 -22.06 18.04
N VAL A 149 -0.45 -22.05 17.94
CA VAL A 149 -1.30 -20.98 18.46
C VAL A 149 -2.49 -21.51 19.25
N HIS A 150 -2.90 -20.70 20.22
CA HIS A 150 -4.20 -20.77 20.87
C HIS A 150 -4.97 -19.50 20.54
N ILE A 151 -6.24 -19.65 20.16
CA ILE A 151 -7.11 -18.53 19.84
C ILE A 151 -8.07 -18.38 21.01
N ARG A 152 -7.84 -17.35 21.85
CA ARG A 152 -8.59 -17.10 23.07
C ARG A 152 -9.58 -15.95 22.87
N LEU A 153 -10.77 -16.10 23.42
CA LEU A 153 -11.82 -15.08 23.42
C LEU A 153 -11.64 -14.10 24.58
N LEU A 154 -12.30 -12.94 24.50
CA LEU A 154 -12.33 -11.95 25.59
C LEU A 154 -12.90 -12.51 26.91
N ASN A 155 -13.82 -13.48 26.84
CA ASN A 155 -14.40 -14.12 28.02
C ASN A 155 -13.49 -15.19 28.66
N GLY A 156 -12.29 -15.41 28.11
CA GLY A 156 -11.32 -16.40 28.60
C GLY A 156 -11.45 -17.80 28.00
N GLY A 157 -12.54 -18.09 27.26
CA GLY A 157 -12.70 -19.34 26.53
C GLY A 157 -11.75 -19.44 25.34
N TYR A 158 -11.52 -20.66 24.85
CA TYR A 158 -10.65 -20.94 23.72
C TYR A 158 -11.43 -21.56 22.55
N VAL A 159 -11.00 -21.23 21.34
CA VAL A 159 -11.47 -21.89 20.12
C VAL A 159 -10.93 -23.32 20.07
N GLN A 160 -11.77 -24.27 19.65
CA GLN A 160 -11.41 -25.66 19.44
C GLN A 160 -12.00 -26.22 18.14
N ALA A 161 -11.27 -27.14 17.53
CA ALA A 161 -11.74 -27.95 16.41
C ALA A 161 -12.30 -29.27 16.93
N THR A 162 -13.60 -29.50 16.72
CA THR A 162 -14.26 -30.73 17.18
C THR A 162 -14.06 -31.89 16.21
N ASN A 163 -14.23 -33.13 16.69
CA ASN A 163 -14.19 -34.33 15.85
C ASN A 163 -15.26 -34.35 14.74
N ASN A 164 -16.32 -33.54 14.85
CA ASN A 164 -17.34 -33.37 13.82
C ASN A 164 -16.98 -32.24 12.82
N HIS A 165 -15.72 -31.81 12.80
CA HIS A 165 -15.19 -30.75 11.93
C HIS A 165 -15.82 -29.36 12.12
N LEU A 166 -16.40 -29.09 13.29
CA LEU A 166 -16.89 -27.76 13.67
C LEU A 166 -15.81 -26.98 14.41
N LEU A 167 -15.72 -25.68 14.13
CA LEU A 167 -14.92 -24.72 14.90
C LEU A 167 -15.83 -24.05 15.94
N ILE A 168 -15.53 -24.22 17.23
CA ILE A 168 -16.38 -23.71 18.34
C ILE A 168 -15.54 -23.05 19.43
N SER A 169 -16.12 -22.19 20.26
CA SER A 169 -15.44 -21.40 21.31
C SER A 169 -15.65 -21.90 22.74
N THR A 170 -16.08 -23.17 22.90
CA THR A 170 -16.52 -23.70 24.20
C THR A 170 -15.40 -24.30 25.06
N TYR A 171 -14.13 -24.22 24.67
CA TYR A 171 -13.03 -24.79 25.45
C TYR A 171 -12.73 -23.90 26.67
N GLN A 172 -13.13 -24.33 27.86
CA GLN A 172 -13.20 -23.48 29.07
C GLN A 172 -11.91 -23.37 29.89
N PHE A 173 -10.94 -24.27 29.67
CA PHE A 173 -9.70 -24.32 30.45
C PHE A 173 -8.54 -23.78 29.62
N GLN A 174 -7.47 -23.32 30.26
CA GLN A 174 -6.25 -22.99 29.53
C GLN A 174 -5.65 -24.28 28.92
N PRO A 175 -5.57 -24.41 27.59
CA PRO A 175 -5.02 -25.59 26.96
C PRO A 175 -3.51 -25.67 27.18
N GLY A 176 -3.01 -26.91 27.25
CA GLY A 176 -1.58 -27.16 27.11
C GLY A 176 -1.12 -26.89 25.67
N TRP A 177 0.20 -26.84 25.46
CA TRP A 177 0.80 -26.75 24.13
C TRP A 177 0.99 -28.10 23.44
N ASP A 178 0.45 -29.18 24.02
CA ASP A 178 0.42 -30.53 23.44
C ASP A 178 -0.60 -30.64 22.30
N LYS A 179 -0.71 -31.81 21.67
CA LYS A 179 -1.71 -32.01 20.60
C LYS A 179 -3.09 -32.17 21.23
N ASN A 180 -3.87 -31.09 21.25
CA ASN A 180 -5.24 -31.07 21.75
C ASN A 180 -6.17 -30.27 20.82
N LEU A 181 -7.48 -30.35 21.07
CA LEU A 181 -8.51 -29.78 20.19
C LEU A 181 -8.45 -28.25 20.09
N ALA A 182 -7.86 -27.56 21.06
CA ALA A 182 -7.72 -26.10 21.09
C ALA A 182 -6.38 -25.60 20.54
N THR A 183 -5.49 -26.52 20.12
CA THR A 183 -4.17 -26.19 19.61
C THR A 183 -4.16 -26.23 18.09
N PHE A 184 -3.65 -25.16 17.48
CA PHE A 184 -3.55 -25.01 16.04
C PHE A 184 -2.11 -24.69 15.62
N GLU A 185 -1.77 -24.93 14.37
CA GLU A 185 -0.63 -24.34 13.69
C GLU A 185 -1.11 -23.13 12.89
N LEU A 186 -0.35 -22.04 12.94
CA LEU A 186 -0.63 -20.82 12.17
C LEU A 186 0.49 -20.61 11.17
N VAL A 187 0.13 -20.54 9.89
CA VAL A 187 1.04 -20.30 8.79
C VAL A 187 0.79 -18.88 8.27
N ILE A 188 1.85 -18.06 8.23
CA ILE A 188 1.83 -16.77 7.56
C ILE A 188 2.10 -17.02 6.08
N VAL A 189 1.10 -16.71 5.25
CA VAL A 189 1.15 -16.89 3.79
C VAL A 189 1.77 -15.67 3.12
N ALA A 190 1.42 -14.46 3.58
CA ALA A 190 1.95 -13.21 3.07
C ALA A 190 1.88 -12.11 4.13
N ASN A 191 2.90 -11.25 4.19
CA ASN A 191 2.98 -10.07 5.05
C ASN A 191 3.66 -8.93 4.27
N ASN A 192 2.98 -8.41 3.25
CA ASN A 192 3.60 -7.54 2.25
C ASN A 192 3.10 -6.10 2.30
N LEU A 193 2.09 -5.79 3.15
CA LEU A 193 1.52 -4.45 3.24
C LEU A 193 2.28 -3.62 4.27
N HIS A 194 3.51 -3.20 3.97
CA HIS A 194 4.31 -2.36 4.87
C HIS A 194 4.21 -0.89 4.49
N GLY A 195 3.10 -0.23 4.84
CA GLY A 195 2.87 1.20 4.56
C GLY A 195 2.55 2.03 5.81
N ASP A 196 2.10 3.27 5.61
CA ASP A 196 1.71 4.17 6.71
C ASP A 196 0.69 3.53 7.67
N TYR A 197 -0.31 2.82 7.13
CA TYR A 197 -1.36 2.21 7.96
C TYR A 197 -0.77 1.17 8.93
N GLN A 198 0.02 0.21 8.41
CA GLN A 198 0.59 -0.86 9.21
C GLN A 198 1.67 -0.37 10.16
N LEU A 199 2.47 0.62 9.76
CA LEU A 199 3.45 1.25 10.66
C LEU A 199 2.74 1.92 11.84
N ALA A 200 1.73 2.74 11.54
CA ALA A 200 1.07 3.52 12.56
C ALA A 200 0.21 2.67 13.51
N ASN A 201 -0.55 1.71 12.97
CA ASN A 201 -1.31 0.79 13.81
C ASN A 201 -0.40 -0.20 14.56
N GLY A 202 0.68 -0.67 13.93
CA GLY A 202 1.60 -1.65 14.51
C GLY A 202 2.36 -1.12 15.73
N TYR A 203 2.85 0.13 15.67
CA TYR A 203 3.52 0.77 16.80
C TYR A 203 2.55 1.39 17.83
N GLY A 204 1.32 1.70 17.40
CA GLY A 204 0.45 2.63 18.12
C GLY A 204 0.91 4.09 17.99
N TYR A 205 0.00 5.02 18.28
CA TYR A 205 0.15 6.44 17.94
C TYR A 205 1.44 7.08 18.44
N ASP A 206 1.74 6.99 19.73
CA ASP A 206 2.89 7.70 20.34
C ASP A 206 4.23 7.26 19.74
N LYS A 207 4.41 5.94 19.58
CA LYS A 207 5.66 5.39 19.04
C LYS A 207 5.75 5.60 17.53
N ALA A 208 4.65 5.44 16.80
CA ALA A 208 4.59 5.74 15.37
C ALA A 208 4.93 7.21 15.08
N LYS A 209 4.43 8.14 15.91
CA LYS A 209 4.75 9.56 15.83
C LYS A 209 6.24 9.82 15.95
N MET A 210 6.90 9.26 16.96
CA MET A 210 8.36 9.40 17.12
C MET A 210 9.14 8.87 15.90
N VAL A 211 8.73 7.72 15.37
CA VAL A 211 9.39 7.08 14.22
C VAL A 211 9.22 7.93 12.95
N LEU A 212 7.99 8.39 12.68
CA LEU A 212 7.67 9.17 11.49
C LEU A 212 8.23 10.60 11.54
N GLU A 213 8.27 11.23 12.72
CA GLU A 213 8.92 12.54 12.89
C GLU A 213 10.42 12.46 12.59
N GLU A 214 11.11 11.44 13.11
CA GLU A 214 12.53 11.25 12.83
C GLU A 214 12.80 10.92 11.36
N HIS A 215 11.97 10.04 10.77
CA HIS A 215 12.06 9.69 9.35
C HIS A 215 11.89 10.93 8.48
N ARG A 216 10.81 11.70 8.65
CA ARG A 216 10.55 12.90 7.83
C ARG A 216 11.64 13.95 7.97
N ARG A 217 12.27 14.07 9.14
CA ARG A 217 13.34 15.05 9.41
C ARG A 217 14.69 14.65 8.82
N SER A 218 14.96 13.35 8.66
CA SER A 218 16.30 12.84 8.32
C SER A 218 16.39 12.16 6.95
N PHE A 219 15.27 11.68 6.40
CA PHE A 219 15.27 10.92 5.16
C PHE A 219 15.48 11.80 3.91
N ILE A 220 14.83 12.96 3.87
CA ILE A 220 15.04 14.01 2.86
C ILE A 220 15.29 15.34 3.58
N THR A 221 16.31 16.06 3.14
CA THR A 221 16.81 17.29 3.75
C THR A 221 17.08 18.37 2.70
N ALA A 222 17.40 19.58 3.15
CA ALA A 222 17.82 20.67 2.26
C ALA A 222 19.05 20.31 1.40
N ASN A 223 19.95 19.45 1.91
CA ASN A 223 21.15 19.03 1.17
C ASN A 223 20.81 18.16 -0.03
N ASP A 224 19.72 17.39 0.03
CA ASP A 224 19.25 16.58 -1.09
C ASP A 224 18.74 17.48 -2.23
N PHE A 225 18.04 18.57 -1.90
CA PHE A 225 17.59 19.55 -2.89
C PHE A 225 18.77 20.32 -3.52
N ASP A 226 19.78 20.69 -2.73
CA ASP A 226 21.03 21.27 -3.23
C ASP A 226 21.70 20.30 -4.22
N PHE A 227 21.90 19.05 -3.81
CA PHE A 227 22.50 18.01 -4.64
C PHE A 227 21.74 17.79 -5.95
N LEU A 228 20.41 17.71 -5.91
CA LEU A 228 19.58 17.57 -7.10
C LEU A 228 19.79 18.75 -8.07
N SER A 229 19.74 19.98 -7.55
CA SER A 229 19.94 21.19 -8.34
C SER A 229 21.34 21.24 -8.98
N TRP A 230 22.39 20.93 -8.22
CA TRP A 230 23.77 20.83 -8.73
C TRP A 230 23.94 19.82 -9.86
N ASN A 231 23.15 18.73 -9.85
CA ASN A 231 23.16 17.72 -10.90
C ASN A 231 22.20 18.05 -12.07
N GLY A 232 21.62 19.25 -12.09
CA GLY A 232 20.75 19.73 -13.16
C GLY A 232 19.37 19.08 -13.16
N ILE A 233 18.94 18.49 -12.04
CA ILE A 233 17.52 18.20 -11.79
C ILE A 233 16.83 19.54 -11.56
N ASN A 234 15.62 19.69 -12.10
CA ASN A 234 14.87 20.95 -12.02
C ASN A 234 13.46 20.78 -11.45
N THR A 235 13.03 19.54 -11.18
CA THR A 235 11.71 19.23 -10.61
C THR A 235 11.80 18.07 -9.61
N VAL A 236 11.00 18.12 -8.55
CA VAL A 236 10.76 16.99 -7.64
C VAL A 236 9.28 16.61 -7.62
N ARG A 237 8.97 15.31 -7.62
CA ARG A 237 7.63 14.78 -7.37
C ARG A 237 7.55 14.35 -5.91
N ILE A 238 6.50 14.79 -5.23
CA ILE A 238 6.32 14.58 -3.78
C ILE A 238 5.00 13.83 -3.57
N PRO A 239 5.05 12.51 -3.35
CA PRO A 239 3.91 11.71 -2.93
C PRO A 239 3.34 12.22 -1.60
N VAL A 240 2.03 12.42 -1.53
CA VAL A 240 1.32 12.76 -0.28
C VAL A 240 0.10 11.87 -0.11
N GLY A 241 -0.21 11.53 1.14
CA GLY A 241 -1.42 10.81 1.50
C GLY A 241 -2.57 11.75 1.86
N TRP A 242 -3.79 11.32 1.61
CA TRP A 242 -5.01 12.10 1.86
C TRP A 242 -5.14 12.67 3.28
N TRP A 243 -4.55 11.99 4.27
CA TRP A 243 -4.59 12.39 5.68
C TRP A 243 -3.90 13.74 5.94
N ILE A 244 -3.06 14.22 5.00
CA ILE A 244 -2.38 15.52 5.08
C ILE A 244 -3.35 16.71 5.25
N THR A 245 -4.60 16.59 4.80
CA THR A 245 -5.62 17.65 4.91
C THR A 245 -6.08 17.89 6.35
N GLN A 246 -5.88 16.91 7.22
CA GLN A 246 -6.29 16.94 8.62
C GLN A 246 -5.09 17.11 9.57
N ASP A 247 -3.94 17.52 9.03
CA ASP A 247 -2.77 17.83 9.85
C ASP A 247 -3.05 18.96 10.87
N PRO A 248 -2.47 18.88 12.08
CA PRO A 248 -1.54 17.85 12.56
C PRO A 248 -2.21 16.63 13.21
N TYR A 249 -3.55 16.54 13.17
CA TYR A 249 -4.34 15.53 13.86
C TYR A 249 -5.22 14.73 12.90
N PRO A 250 -4.63 13.97 11.95
CA PRO A 250 -5.41 13.13 11.06
C PRO A 250 -6.15 12.01 11.81
N PRO A 251 -7.16 11.39 11.18
CA PRO A 251 -7.89 10.28 11.77
C PRO A 251 -6.97 9.07 12.00
N SER A 252 -7.23 8.35 13.09
CA SER A 252 -6.52 7.12 13.44
C SER A 252 -6.60 6.07 12.32
N PRO A 253 -5.52 5.31 12.05
CA PRO A 253 -4.23 5.31 12.76
C PRO A 253 -3.21 6.33 12.23
N PHE A 254 -3.55 7.12 11.20
CA PHE A 254 -2.58 8.01 10.55
C PHE A 254 -1.97 9.02 11.50
N VAL A 255 -0.73 9.42 11.20
CA VAL A 255 0.07 10.34 12.02
C VAL A 255 0.39 11.58 11.21
N GLY A 256 0.01 12.74 11.74
CA GLY A 256 0.19 14.01 11.07
C GLY A 256 1.63 14.52 11.05
N GLY A 257 1.86 15.62 10.34
CA GLY A 257 3.17 16.28 10.19
C GLY A 257 3.73 16.25 8.76
N SER A 258 3.04 15.59 7.83
CA SER A 258 3.41 15.60 6.41
C SER A 258 3.26 17.00 5.79
N LEU A 259 2.33 17.82 6.27
CA LEU A 259 2.12 19.18 5.78
C LEU A 259 3.29 20.11 6.11
N ALA A 260 3.82 20.03 7.33
CA ALA A 260 4.99 20.81 7.73
C ALA A 260 6.24 20.40 6.93
N ALA A 261 6.41 19.11 6.65
CA ALA A 261 7.50 18.60 5.82
C ALA A 261 7.34 19.03 4.33
N LEU A 262 6.11 19.07 3.82
CA LEU A 262 5.82 19.58 2.47
C LEU A 262 6.15 21.09 2.35
N ASP A 263 5.81 21.90 3.36
CA ASP A 263 6.13 23.33 3.39
C ASP A 263 7.66 23.57 3.41
N LEU A 264 8.42 22.71 4.11
CA LEU A 264 9.88 22.71 4.05
C LEU A 264 10.41 22.36 2.65
N ALA A 265 9.85 21.33 2.00
CA ALA A 265 10.22 20.99 0.62
C ALA A 265 10.00 22.15 -0.34
N PHE A 266 8.89 22.91 -0.23
CA PHE A 266 8.69 24.09 -1.05
C PHE A 266 9.73 25.18 -0.79
N SER A 267 10.09 25.38 0.48
CA SER A 267 11.14 26.35 0.85
C SER A 267 12.50 25.96 0.28
N TRP A 268 12.87 24.69 0.31
CA TRP A 268 14.09 24.17 -0.30
C TRP A 268 14.03 24.25 -1.82
N ALA A 269 12.91 23.85 -2.44
CA ALA A 269 12.72 23.92 -3.88
C ALA A 269 12.89 25.36 -4.39
N GLN A 270 12.30 26.33 -3.71
CA GLN A 270 12.48 27.75 -4.03
C GLN A 270 13.96 28.18 -3.91
N SER A 271 14.63 27.77 -2.84
CA SER A 271 16.03 28.13 -2.58
C SER A 271 17.00 27.57 -3.63
N TYR A 272 16.73 26.36 -4.12
CA TYR A 272 17.57 25.65 -5.09
C TYR A 272 17.04 25.67 -6.53
N SER A 273 16.05 26.55 -6.81
CA SER A 273 15.44 26.70 -8.14
C SER A 273 14.84 25.40 -8.72
N LEU A 274 14.33 24.53 -7.86
CA LEU A 274 13.56 23.34 -8.23
C LEU A 274 12.05 23.66 -8.28
N LYS A 275 11.31 22.97 -9.13
CA LYS A 275 9.84 22.96 -9.14
C LYS A 275 9.32 21.74 -8.40
N CYS A 276 8.09 21.79 -7.91
CA CYS A 276 7.46 20.65 -7.24
C CYS A 276 6.22 20.19 -8.02
N ILE A 277 6.05 18.87 -8.13
CA ILE A 277 4.81 18.19 -8.51
C ILE A 277 4.28 17.54 -7.25
N ILE A 278 3.06 17.89 -6.83
CA ILE A 278 2.39 17.21 -5.73
C ILE A 278 1.61 16.04 -6.33
N ASP A 279 1.83 14.85 -5.78
CA ASP A 279 1.17 13.62 -6.20
C ASP A 279 0.29 13.11 -5.05
N LEU A 280 -1.03 13.07 -5.26
CA LEU A 280 -1.93 12.44 -4.31
C LEU A 280 -1.81 10.91 -4.46
N HIS A 281 -0.84 10.37 -3.73
CA HIS A 281 -0.36 9.01 -3.90
C HIS A 281 -1.22 7.97 -3.17
N ALA A 282 -1.83 8.37 -2.06
CA ALA A 282 -2.77 7.55 -1.30
C ALA A 282 -4.12 8.27 -1.16
N ALA A 283 -5.16 7.71 -1.79
CA ALA A 283 -6.53 8.20 -1.67
C ALA A 283 -7.29 7.51 -0.53
N PRO A 284 -8.33 8.15 0.04
CA PRO A 284 -9.20 7.50 1.03
C PRO A 284 -9.76 6.18 0.50
N GLY A 285 -9.77 5.14 1.34
CA GLY A 285 -10.22 3.80 0.94
C GLY A 285 -9.25 3.00 0.04
N SER A 286 -8.07 3.56 -0.28
CA SER A 286 -7.06 2.95 -1.17
C SER A 286 -7.55 2.68 -2.60
N GLN A 287 -6.85 3.26 -3.58
CA GLN A 287 -7.20 3.13 -5.00
C GLN A 287 -6.64 1.87 -5.68
N ASN A 288 -5.75 1.11 -5.01
CA ASN A 288 -5.07 -0.04 -5.63
C ASN A 288 -4.79 -1.22 -4.67
N GLY A 289 -5.08 -1.10 -3.37
CA GLY A 289 -4.92 -2.20 -2.42
C GLY A 289 -3.48 -2.44 -1.97
N MET A 290 -2.56 -1.55 -2.32
CA MET A 290 -1.15 -1.66 -1.95
C MET A 290 -0.80 -0.80 -0.74
N GLU A 291 0.37 -1.06 -0.16
CA GLU A 291 0.93 -0.34 0.96
C GLU A 291 1.15 1.15 0.68
N HIS A 292 1.59 1.49 -0.54
CA HIS A 292 1.84 2.88 -0.95
C HIS A 292 0.55 3.67 -1.19
N SER A 293 -0.61 3.02 -1.23
CA SER A 293 -1.92 3.72 -1.16
C SER A 293 -2.56 3.64 0.22
N ALA A 294 -1.79 3.22 1.23
CA ALA A 294 -2.21 3.01 2.61
C ALA A 294 -3.42 2.08 2.77
N SER A 295 -3.51 1.03 1.95
CA SER A 295 -4.53 -0.01 2.15
C SER A 295 -4.33 -0.68 3.51
N ARG A 296 -5.43 -0.87 4.25
CA ARG A 296 -5.41 -1.57 5.54
C ARG A 296 -5.09 -3.05 5.38
N ASP A 297 -5.79 -3.71 4.45
CA ASP A 297 -5.71 -5.17 4.31
C ASP A 297 -5.65 -5.65 2.85
N GLY A 298 -5.40 -4.73 1.92
CA GLY A 298 -5.45 -5.00 0.50
C GLY A 298 -6.84 -4.90 -0.11
N SER A 299 -7.82 -4.32 0.60
CA SER A 299 -9.08 -3.86 0.01
C SER A 299 -8.86 -2.63 -0.87
N VAL A 300 -9.74 -2.49 -1.86
CA VAL A 300 -9.83 -1.35 -2.76
C VAL A 300 -11.23 -0.79 -2.64
N ASP A 301 -11.40 0.15 -1.71
CA ASP A 301 -12.71 0.72 -1.40
C ASP A 301 -12.90 2.10 -2.05
N TRP A 302 -11.82 2.75 -2.50
CA TRP A 302 -11.81 4.08 -3.12
C TRP A 302 -12.89 4.33 -4.18
N PRO A 303 -13.28 3.38 -5.07
CA PRO A 303 -14.33 3.63 -6.06
C PRO A 303 -15.72 3.94 -5.48
N SER A 304 -15.89 3.95 -4.15
CA SER A 304 -17.12 4.38 -3.51
C SER A 304 -17.37 5.90 -3.69
N PRO A 305 -18.63 6.34 -3.83
CA PRO A 305 -18.95 7.77 -3.95
C PRO A 305 -18.45 8.62 -2.78
N GLU A 306 -18.44 8.05 -1.57
CA GLU A 306 -17.95 8.72 -0.36
C GLU A 306 -16.45 9.02 -0.45
N TYR A 307 -15.64 8.01 -0.79
CA TYR A 307 -14.19 8.18 -0.89
C TYR A 307 -13.77 9.01 -2.10
N ILE A 308 -14.53 8.96 -3.21
CA ILE A 308 -14.34 9.89 -4.32
C ILE A 308 -14.57 11.33 -3.86
N SER A 309 -15.65 11.61 -3.12
CA SER A 309 -15.94 12.94 -2.58
C SER A 309 -14.81 13.44 -1.68
N GLN A 310 -14.35 12.60 -0.74
CA GLN A 310 -13.22 12.94 0.14
C GLN A 310 -11.92 13.17 -0.66
N THR A 311 -11.68 12.40 -1.73
CA THR A 311 -10.53 12.61 -2.62
C THR A 311 -10.59 13.98 -3.29
N LEU A 312 -11.76 14.42 -3.75
CA LEU A 312 -11.94 15.74 -4.35
C LEU A 312 -11.69 16.87 -3.34
N GLU A 313 -12.15 16.72 -2.10
CA GLU A 313 -11.87 17.67 -1.02
C GLU A 313 -10.36 17.79 -0.74
N VAL A 314 -9.63 16.67 -0.82
CA VAL A 314 -8.16 16.67 -0.69
C VAL A 314 -7.49 17.44 -1.83
N ILE A 315 -7.96 17.24 -3.06
CA ILE A 315 -7.44 17.95 -4.23
C ILE A 315 -7.70 19.45 -4.11
N ASP A 316 -8.91 19.86 -3.70
CA ASP A 316 -9.27 21.26 -3.48
C ASP A 316 -8.40 21.91 -2.38
N PHE A 317 -8.16 21.19 -1.28
CA PHE A 317 -7.26 21.63 -0.21
C PHE A 317 -5.84 21.86 -0.72
N LEU A 318 -5.27 20.90 -1.45
CA LEU A 318 -3.92 21.00 -2.00
C LEU A 318 -3.82 22.16 -3.01
N ALA A 319 -4.81 22.30 -3.89
CA ALA A 319 -4.86 23.37 -4.89
C ALA A 319 -4.94 24.76 -4.25
N THR A 320 -5.80 24.94 -3.23
CA THR A 320 -6.00 26.23 -2.54
C THR A 320 -4.73 26.70 -1.82
N ARG A 321 -3.92 25.78 -1.28
CA ARG A 321 -2.68 26.12 -0.56
C ARG A 321 -1.55 26.64 -1.44
N ILE A 322 -1.60 26.39 -2.74
CA ILE A 322 -0.53 26.77 -3.69
C ILE A 322 -0.69 28.23 -4.15
N GLY A 323 -1.73 28.94 -3.69
CA GLY A 323 -1.91 30.40 -3.84
C GLY A 323 -2.92 30.79 -4.92
N ASN A 324 -2.85 32.05 -5.40
CA ASN A 324 -3.62 32.55 -6.57
C ASN A 324 -3.16 31.84 -7.86
N ALA A 325 -3.41 30.54 -7.96
CA ALA A 325 -3.60 29.91 -9.26
C ALA A 325 -4.97 30.39 -9.77
N ASP A 326 -5.01 30.94 -10.98
CA ASP A 326 -6.27 31.30 -11.60
C ASP A 326 -7.08 30.00 -11.79
N PRO A 327 -8.30 29.85 -11.25
CA PRO A 327 -9.14 28.69 -11.55
C PRO A 327 -9.46 28.59 -13.06
N ILE A 328 -9.37 29.70 -13.78
CA ILE A 328 -9.41 29.74 -15.23
C ILE A 328 -8.12 29.17 -15.84
N GLU A 329 -6.95 29.13 -15.19
CA GLU A 329 -5.76 28.41 -15.70
C GLU A 329 -5.92 26.88 -15.64
N LEU A 330 -6.77 26.33 -14.75
CA LEU A 330 -7.16 24.91 -14.77
C LEU A 330 -8.10 24.57 -15.95
N PHE A 331 -8.86 25.56 -16.45
CA PHE A 331 -9.89 25.39 -17.49
C PHE A 331 -9.50 25.96 -18.87
N GLN A 332 -8.63 26.96 -18.92
CA GLN A 332 -7.90 27.53 -20.07
C GLN A 332 -6.53 26.88 -20.25
N ALA A 333 -6.20 25.83 -19.47
CA ALA A 333 -5.07 24.93 -19.70
C ALA A 333 -5.06 24.30 -21.10
N GLY A 334 -6.07 24.58 -21.93
CA GLY A 334 -6.21 23.97 -23.24
C GLY A 334 -6.24 22.46 -23.07
N ILE A 335 -7.22 21.96 -22.31
CA ILE A 335 -7.66 20.56 -22.35
C ILE A 335 -8.29 20.26 -23.73
N GLY A 336 -7.56 20.62 -24.78
CA GLY A 336 -7.57 19.96 -26.06
C GLY A 336 -6.65 18.75 -26.01
N LEU A 337 -6.71 17.95 -27.07
CA LEU A 337 -6.17 16.59 -27.18
C LEU A 337 -4.64 16.44 -26.99
N SER A 338 -3.90 17.48 -26.60
CA SER A 338 -2.43 17.53 -26.75
C SER A 338 -1.61 17.82 -25.48
N ASN A 339 -2.18 17.95 -24.28
CA ASN A 339 -1.40 18.18 -23.04
C ASN A 339 -1.81 17.26 -21.87
N VAL A 340 -2.03 15.98 -22.15
CA VAL A 340 -2.07 14.94 -21.11
C VAL A 340 -0.65 14.69 -20.65
N VAL A 341 -0.41 14.58 -19.34
CA VAL A 341 0.83 13.99 -18.83
C VAL A 341 0.56 12.53 -18.51
N VAL A 342 1.29 11.66 -19.21
CA VAL A 342 1.24 10.22 -18.93
C VAL A 342 2.35 9.92 -17.94
N ASP A 343 1.95 9.51 -16.72
CA ASP A 343 2.85 8.91 -15.75
C ASP A 343 3.14 7.47 -16.17
N LEU A 344 4.36 7.21 -16.66
CA LEU A 344 4.77 5.89 -17.16
C LEU A 344 5.66 5.19 -16.14
N HIS A 345 5.12 4.10 -15.57
CA HIS A 345 5.85 3.19 -14.72
C HIS A 345 6.23 1.93 -15.51
N TYR A 346 7.53 1.61 -15.53
CA TYR A 346 8.08 0.52 -16.32
C TYR A 346 8.74 -0.53 -15.41
N TYR A 347 7.92 -1.27 -14.67
CA TYR A 347 8.40 -2.30 -13.75
C TYR A 347 8.85 -3.58 -14.47
N ASN A 348 10.15 -3.74 -14.73
CA ASN A 348 10.70 -5.05 -15.16
C ASN A 348 10.78 -6.04 -14.00
N LEU A 349 10.98 -5.51 -12.79
CA LEU A 349 11.20 -6.29 -11.58
C LEU A 349 9.98 -7.11 -11.18
N PHE A 350 8.78 -6.58 -11.40
CA PHE A 350 7.52 -7.15 -10.91
C PHE A 350 6.70 -7.86 -12.00
N ASP A 351 7.24 -7.98 -13.22
CA ASP A 351 6.58 -8.66 -14.34
C ASP A 351 7.26 -10.02 -14.61
N PRO A 352 6.54 -11.16 -14.42
CA PRO A 352 7.05 -12.51 -14.64
C PRO A 352 7.65 -12.74 -16.03
N TYR A 353 7.28 -11.93 -17.04
CA TYR A 353 7.87 -11.96 -18.37
C TYR A 353 9.39 -11.78 -18.37
N PHE A 354 9.91 -10.95 -17.45
CA PHE A 354 11.34 -10.64 -17.36
C PHE A 354 12.13 -11.59 -16.45
N ALA A 355 11.46 -12.42 -15.65
CA ALA A 355 12.10 -13.32 -14.68
C ALA A 355 13.04 -14.37 -15.32
N THR A 356 12.89 -14.62 -16.62
CA THR A 356 13.72 -15.58 -17.38
C THR A 356 14.78 -14.91 -18.26
N MET A 357 14.81 -13.57 -18.31
CA MET A 357 15.71 -12.82 -19.16
C MET A 357 17.04 -12.50 -18.47
N ASN A 358 18.15 -12.64 -19.19
CA ASN A 358 19.44 -12.16 -18.72
C ASN A 358 19.61 -10.64 -18.90
N SER A 359 20.68 -10.08 -18.34
CA SER A 359 21.02 -8.65 -18.35
C SER A 359 20.96 -8.04 -19.76
N THR A 360 21.54 -8.73 -20.75
CA THR A 360 21.61 -8.26 -22.13
C THR A 360 20.23 -8.26 -22.78
N GLN A 361 19.45 -9.32 -22.57
CA GLN A 361 18.07 -9.40 -23.08
C GLN A 361 17.17 -8.32 -22.49
N ASN A 362 17.30 -8.05 -21.18
CA ASN A 362 16.56 -6.98 -20.51
C ASN A 362 16.90 -5.59 -21.09
N ILE A 363 18.20 -5.29 -21.25
CA ILE A 363 18.66 -4.03 -21.86
C ILE A 363 18.18 -3.91 -23.30
N GLU A 364 18.31 -4.96 -24.10
CA GLU A 364 17.85 -4.96 -25.49
C GLU A 364 16.34 -4.77 -25.61
N PHE A 365 15.54 -5.32 -24.69
CA PHE A 365 14.10 -5.11 -24.67
C PHE A 365 13.75 -3.63 -24.46
N ILE A 366 14.46 -2.94 -23.55
CA ILE A 366 14.27 -1.50 -23.35
C ILE A 366 14.53 -0.75 -24.65
N TYR A 367 15.66 -1.00 -25.32
CA TYR A 367 16.00 -0.31 -26.56
C TYR A 367 15.11 -0.66 -27.75
N LYS A 368 14.68 -1.93 -27.87
CA LYS A 368 13.92 -2.41 -29.04
C LYS A 368 12.42 -2.20 -28.90
N MET A 369 11.89 -2.26 -27.68
CA MET A 369 10.44 -2.24 -27.43
C MET A 369 10.00 -0.96 -26.73
N ARG A 370 10.67 -0.54 -25.65
CA ARG A 370 10.21 0.59 -24.83
C ARG A 370 10.65 1.96 -25.35
N ALA A 371 11.91 2.10 -25.76
CA ALA A 371 12.42 3.36 -26.29
C ALA A 371 11.63 3.83 -27.54
N PRO A 372 11.27 2.95 -28.50
CA PRO A 372 10.39 3.34 -29.61
C PRO A 372 8.99 3.73 -29.16
N GLN A 373 8.36 2.96 -28.24
CA GLN A 373 7.04 3.30 -27.67
C GLN A 373 7.06 4.67 -26.98
N LEU A 374 8.12 4.97 -26.23
CA LEU A 374 8.31 6.25 -25.57
C LEU A 374 8.59 7.39 -26.57
N GLN A 375 9.27 7.10 -27.68
CA GLN A 375 9.49 8.04 -28.77
C GLN A 375 8.22 8.33 -29.56
N ASP A 376 7.36 7.33 -29.78
CA ASP A 376 6.05 7.49 -30.42
C ASP A 376 5.12 8.39 -29.59
N LEU A 377 5.19 8.26 -28.26
CA LEU A 377 4.48 9.14 -27.33
C LEU A 377 5.03 10.60 -27.34
N LYS A 378 6.27 10.81 -27.79
CA LYS A 378 6.94 12.12 -27.93
C LYS A 378 6.75 12.78 -29.31
N ALA A 379 5.83 12.30 -30.14
CA ALA A 379 5.54 12.94 -31.43
C ALA A 379 5.21 14.44 -31.28
N MET A 380 5.43 15.27 -32.32
CA MET A 380 5.26 16.75 -32.24
C MET A 380 3.88 17.22 -31.74
N ASN A 381 2.87 16.36 -31.75
CA ASN A 381 1.51 16.61 -31.23
C ASN A 381 1.06 15.57 -30.17
N GLY A 382 1.99 14.80 -29.59
CA GLY A 382 1.74 13.79 -28.56
C GLY A 382 1.67 14.38 -27.15
N PRO A 383 1.15 13.62 -26.16
CA PRO A 383 1.07 14.06 -24.77
C PRO A 383 2.46 14.36 -24.18
N LEU A 384 2.54 15.27 -23.20
CA LEU A 384 3.78 15.49 -22.45
C LEU A 384 4.09 14.20 -21.66
N VAL A 385 5.24 13.57 -21.88
CA VAL A 385 5.57 12.32 -21.17
C VAL A 385 6.40 12.61 -19.93
N PHE A 386 5.91 12.18 -18.77
CA PHE A 386 6.62 12.23 -17.49
C PHE A 386 6.91 10.80 -17.03
N ILE A 387 8.16 10.51 -16.68
CA ILE A 387 8.53 9.21 -16.12
C ILE A 387 8.51 9.38 -14.61
N GLY A 388 7.42 8.97 -13.94
CA GLY A 388 7.21 9.23 -12.51
C GLY A 388 7.98 8.33 -11.57
N GLU A 389 8.50 7.20 -12.04
CA GLU A 389 9.45 6.39 -11.31
C GLU A 389 10.58 5.88 -12.23
N TRP A 390 11.81 6.25 -11.87
CA TRP A 390 13.03 5.64 -12.41
C TRP A 390 13.58 4.68 -11.36
N VAL A 391 13.43 3.38 -11.61
CA VAL A 391 13.95 2.32 -10.72
C VAL A 391 15.11 1.65 -11.43
N ASN A 392 16.33 1.91 -10.95
CA ASN A 392 17.55 1.28 -11.45
C ASN A 392 17.81 -0.10 -10.81
N GLU A 393 16.74 -0.85 -10.59
CA GLU A 393 16.74 -2.16 -9.96
C GLU A 393 16.15 -3.20 -10.92
N TRP A 394 16.81 -4.35 -11.00
CA TRP A 394 16.39 -5.51 -11.80
C TRP A 394 16.82 -6.80 -11.09
N ASP A 395 15.98 -7.83 -11.07
CA ASP A 395 16.27 -9.10 -10.38
C ASP A 395 17.09 -10.06 -11.27
N VAL A 396 18.20 -9.56 -11.83
CA VAL A 396 19.13 -10.37 -12.61
C VAL A 396 20.29 -10.80 -11.71
N GLN A 397 20.28 -12.05 -11.30
CA GLN A 397 21.35 -12.60 -10.47
C GLN A 397 22.69 -12.63 -11.21
N ASN A 398 23.76 -12.26 -10.51
CA ASN A 398 25.15 -12.20 -11.00
C ASN A 398 25.45 -11.15 -12.09
N ALA A 399 24.59 -10.14 -12.27
CA ALA A 399 24.90 -9.00 -13.15
C ALA A 399 26.08 -8.18 -12.61
N SER A 400 27.02 -7.83 -13.50
CA SER A 400 28.15 -6.97 -13.15
C SER A 400 27.72 -5.52 -12.91
N GLN A 401 28.51 -4.77 -12.15
CA GLN A 401 28.29 -3.33 -11.94
C GLN A 401 28.23 -2.55 -13.27
N TYR A 402 29.00 -2.98 -14.27
CA TYR A 402 28.99 -2.40 -15.61
C TYR A 402 27.64 -2.62 -16.32
N GLU A 403 27.03 -3.79 -16.15
CA GLU A 403 25.70 -4.10 -16.70
C GLU A 403 24.60 -3.32 -16.00
N TYR A 404 24.67 -3.15 -14.68
CA TYR A 404 23.78 -2.25 -13.93
C TYR A 404 23.84 -0.80 -14.46
N GLN A 405 25.06 -0.28 -14.68
CA GLN A 405 25.22 1.07 -15.24
C GLN A 405 24.75 1.18 -16.69
N LYS A 406 24.81 0.10 -17.47
CA LYS A 406 24.24 0.05 -18.82
C LYS A 406 22.72 0.01 -18.78
N PHE A 407 22.15 -0.77 -17.87
CA PHE A 407 20.70 -0.86 -17.66
C PHE A 407 20.12 0.48 -17.24
N GLY A 408 20.68 1.13 -16.22
CA GLY A 408 20.27 2.46 -15.81
C GLY A 408 20.38 3.49 -16.94
N ARG A 409 21.46 3.43 -17.74
CA ARG A 409 21.62 4.28 -18.95
C ARG A 409 20.58 4.00 -20.03
N ALA A 410 20.20 2.75 -20.25
CA ALA A 410 19.17 2.37 -21.21
C ALA A 410 17.78 2.89 -20.82
N GLN A 411 17.51 3.06 -19.52
CA GLN A 411 16.25 3.65 -19.07
C GLN A 411 16.15 5.16 -19.30
N PHE A 412 17.28 5.86 -19.55
CA PHE A 412 17.31 7.30 -19.79
C PHE A 412 17.29 7.70 -21.27
N SER A 413 17.43 6.75 -22.19
CA SER A 413 17.34 6.98 -23.65
C SER A 413 15.89 7.05 -24.11
#